data_AF-A0A0D6ZD43-F1
#
_entry.id   AF-A0A0D6ZD43-F1
#
_cell.length_a   1.000
_cell.length_b   1.000
_cell.length_c   1.000
_cell.angle_alpha   90.00
_cell.angle_beta   90.00
_cell.angle_gamma   90.00
#
_symmetry.space_group_name_H-M   'P 1'
#
loop_
_entity.id
_entity.type
_entity.pdbx_description
1 polymer ?
#
loop_
_entity_poly.entity_id
_entity_poly.type
_entity_poly.pdbx_seq_one_letter_code
_entity_poly.pdbx_strand_id
1 'polypeptide(L)'
;MKWQEVRELFPNQFVLVSILDYHEEDEKKIIDEVAPIRSIPDENANKEFFKVEPGNIVYHTSNENCIVHIRKDPLMRVRRI
;
A
#
# COMPACT_ATOMS: atom_id res chain seq x y z
N MET A 1 4.74 -11.72 -6.47
CA MET A 1 6.17 -11.58 -6.12
C MET A 1 6.26 -10.96 -4.73
N LYS A 2 7.37 -11.18 -4.03
CA LYS A 2 7.54 -10.63 -2.68
C LYS A 2 7.65 -9.11 -2.73
N TRP A 3 7.23 -8.45 -1.65
CA TRP A 3 7.37 -6.99 -1.53
C TRP A 3 8.82 -6.52 -1.76
N GLN A 4 9.81 -7.27 -1.25
CA GLN A 4 11.23 -6.96 -1.44
C GLN A 4 11.61 -6.88 -2.93
N GLU A 5 11.12 -7.81 -3.76
CA GLU A 5 11.40 -7.81 -5.20
C GLU A 5 10.80 -6.57 -5.89
N VAL A 6 9.63 -6.12 -5.46
CA VAL A 6 9.02 -4.88 -5.99
C VAL A 6 9.89 -3.66 -5.66
N ARG A 7 10.50 -3.62 -4.48
CA ARG A 7 11.40 -2.52 -4.09
C ARG A 7 12.65 -2.48 -4.97
N GLU A 8 13.18 -3.63 -5.36
CA GLU A 8 14.33 -3.74 -6.25
C GLU A 8 13.99 -3.32 -7.69
N LEU A 9 12.80 -3.69 -8.18
CA LEU A 9 12.33 -3.34 -9.52
C LEU A 9 11.93 -1.86 -9.65
N PHE A 10 11.36 -1.29 -8.59
CA PHE A 10 10.86 0.08 -8.54
C PHE A 10 11.44 0.84 -7.35
N PRO A 11 12.76 1.14 -7.33
CA PRO A 11 13.38 1.75 -6.16
C PRO A 11 12.88 3.18 -5.94
N ASN A 12 12.68 3.54 -4.68
CA ASN A 12 12.37 4.91 -4.20
C ASN A 12 11.24 5.63 -4.95
N GLN A 13 10.11 4.97 -5.14
CA GLN A 13 8.94 5.57 -5.78
C GLN A 13 7.63 4.98 -5.26
N PHE A 14 6.51 5.64 -5.56
CA PHE A 14 5.20 5.06 -5.31
C PHE A 14 4.84 4.02 -6.37
N VAL A 15 4.22 2.94 -5.93
CA VAL A 15 3.71 1.87 -6.79
C VAL A 15 2.26 1.56 -6.42
N LEU A 16 1.45 1.32 -7.45
CA LEU A 16 0.16 0.67 -7.31
C LEU A 16 0.39 -0.83 -7.37
N VAL A 17 -0.02 -1.53 -6.31
CA VAL A 17 0.11 -2.98 -6.21
C VAL A 17 -1.23 -3.61 -5.84
N SER A 18 -1.45 -4.84 -6.28
CA SER A 18 -2.52 -5.70 -5.80
C SER A 18 -2.01 -6.61 -4.69
N ILE A 19 -2.74 -6.70 -3.59
CA ILE A 19 -2.39 -7.57 -2.46
C ILE A 19 -2.74 -9.01 -2.84
N LEU A 20 -1.74 -9.91 -2.83
CA LEU A 20 -1.95 -11.33 -3.10
C LEU A 20 -1.96 -12.14 -1.81
N ASP A 21 -1.01 -11.88 -0.92
CA ASP A 21 -0.89 -12.56 0.37
C ASP A 21 -0.39 -11.62 1.47
N TYR A 22 -0.85 -11.89 2.69
CA TYR A 22 -0.47 -11.13 3.88
C TYR A 22 -0.67 -11.97 5.14
N HIS A 23 0.14 -11.69 6.15
CA HIS A 23 -0.12 -12.16 7.50
C HIS A 23 -0.57 -11.02 8.40
N GLU A 24 -1.33 -11.37 9.44
CA GLU A 24 -1.80 -10.44 10.45
C GLU A 24 -0.91 -10.56 11.69
N GLU A 25 -0.35 -9.44 12.13
CA GLU A 25 0.39 -9.33 13.38
C GLU A 25 -0.21 -8.17 14.18
N ASP A 26 -0.77 -8.49 15.35
CA ASP A 26 -1.53 -7.58 16.23
C ASP A 26 -2.70 -6.85 15.53
N GLU A 27 -2.48 -5.59 15.14
CA GLU A 27 -3.45 -4.70 14.49
C GLU A 27 -2.95 -4.22 13.12
N LYS A 28 -2.05 -5.01 12.53
CA LYS A 28 -1.37 -4.70 11.28
C LYS A 28 -1.49 -5.89 10.34
N LYS A 29 -1.73 -5.60 9.07
CA LYS A 29 -1.51 -6.54 7.97
C LYS A 29 -0.13 -6.25 7.42
N ILE A 30 0.74 -7.24 7.45
CA ILE A 30 2.05 -7.20 6.84
C ILE A 30 1.91 -7.92 5.50
N ILE A 31 2.05 -7.17 4.42
CA ILE A 31 1.86 -7.67 3.07
C ILE A 31 3.17 -8.33 2.60
N ASP A 32 3.12 -9.64 2.36
CA ASP A 32 4.27 -10.42 1.93
C ASP A 32 4.37 -10.46 0.42
N GLU A 33 3.25 -10.75 -0.25
CA GLU A 33 3.18 -10.94 -1.69
C GLU A 33 2.23 -9.95 -2.36
N VAL A 34 2.72 -9.38 -3.46
CA VAL A 34 1.99 -8.43 -4.27
C VAL A 34 2.19 -8.65 -5.76
N ALA A 35 1.24 -8.12 -6.54
CA ALA A 35 1.38 -7.95 -7.98
C ALA A 35 1.56 -6.44 -8.29
N PRO A 36 2.72 -5.98 -8.79
CA PRO A 36 2.88 -4.61 -9.23
C PRO A 36 2.05 -4.33 -10.49
N ILE A 37 1.22 -3.30 -10.43
CA ILE A 37 0.37 -2.88 -11.55
C ILE A 37 1.07 -1.77 -12.34
N ARG A 38 1.55 -0.73 -11.65
CA ARG A 38 2.33 0.39 -12.25
C ARG A 38 3.03 1.23 -11.19
N SER A 39 4.06 1.97 -11.60
CA SER A 39 4.61 3.07 -10.81
C SER A 39 3.74 4.32 -10.89
N ILE A 40 3.87 5.17 -9.88
CA ILE A 40 3.12 6.42 -9.73
C ILE A 40 4.12 7.53 -9.40
N PRO A 41 4.12 8.65 -10.14
CA PRO A 41 4.87 9.84 -9.75
C PRO A 41 4.37 10.41 -8.42
N ASP A 42 5.25 10.93 -7.58
CA ASP A 42 4.94 11.51 -6.27
C ASP A 42 3.80 12.53 -6.30
N GLU A 43 3.78 13.41 -7.31
CA GLU A 43 2.73 14.41 -7.52
C GLU A 43 1.32 13.81 -7.67
N ASN A 44 1.23 12.56 -8.12
CA ASN A 44 -0.02 11.84 -8.36
C ASN A 44 -0.36 10.82 -7.26
N ALA A 45 0.56 10.53 -6.33
CA ALA A 45 0.39 9.45 -5.34
C ALA A 45 -0.90 9.60 -4.52
N ASN A 46 -1.18 10.80 -4.01
CA ASN A 46 -2.40 11.07 -3.25
C ASN A 46 -3.67 10.91 -4.10
N LYS A 47 -3.65 11.42 -5.34
CA LYS A 47 -4.80 11.35 -6.24
C LYS A 47 -5.14 9.91 -6.58
N GLU A 48 -4.13 9.08 -6.82
CA GLU A 48 -4.30 7.68 -7.13
C GLU A 48 -4.74 6.90 -5.89
N PHE A 49 -4.17 7.18 -4.72
CA PHE A 49 -4.57 6.57 -3.45
C PHE A 49 -6.09 6.63 -3.20
N PHE A 50 -6.74 7.77 -3.49
CA PHE A 50 -8.19 7.92 -3.33
C PHE A 50 -9.04 7.20 -4.40
N LYS A 51 -8.44 6.78 -5.50
CA LYS A 51 -9.12 6.13 -6.63
C LYS A 51 -8.88 4.63 -6.70
N VAL A 52 -8.10 4.09 -5.77
CA VAL A 52 -7.69 2.70 -5.82
C VAL A 52 -8.88 1.79 -5.51
N GLU A 53 -9.08 0.80 -6.37
CA GLU A 53 -10.07 -0.25 -6.17
C GLU A 53 -9.74 -1.13 -4.95
N PRO A 54 -10.75 -1.67 -4.24
CA PRO A 54 -10.52 -2.57 -3.12
C PRO A 54 -9.59 -3.74 -3.48
N GLY A 55 -8.67 -4.08 -2.57
CA GLY A 55 -7.65 -5.12 -2.79
C GLY A 55 -6.36 -4.60 -3.44
N ASN A 56 -6.37 -3.38 -3.96
CA ASN A 56 -5.17 -2.69 -4.41
C ASN A 56 -4.75 -1.62 -3.38
N ILE A 57 -3.47 -1.27 -3.37
CA ILE A 57 -2.92 -0.19 -2.51
C ILE A 57 -1.86 0.60 -3.26
N VAL A 58 -1.75 1.90 -2.95
CA VAL A 58 -0.58 2.71 -3.29
C VAL A 58 0.38 2.68 -2.11
N TYR A 59 1.63 2.31 -2.35
CA TYR A 59 2.65 2.28 -1.31
C TYR A 59 4.00 2.74 -1.85
N HIS A 60 4.84 3.27 -0.96
CA HIS A 60 6.17 3.75 -1.33
C HIS A 60 7.21 2.66 -1.09
N THR A 61 8.05 2.37 -2.10
CA THR A 61 9.03 1.27 -2.05
C THR A 61 10.26 1.55 -1.18
N SER A 62 10.43 2.78 -0.67
CA SER A 62 11.46 3.04 0.35
C SER A 62 11.18 2.28 1.66
N ASN A 63 9.92 1.92 1.94
CA ASN A 63 9.54 1.19 3.15
C ASN A 63 9.98 -0.28 3.05
N GLU A 64 10.69 -0.75 4.07
CA GLU A 64 11.17 -2.12 4.14
C GLU A 64 10.03 -3.13 4.14
N ASN A 65 8.97 -2.83 4.89
CA ASN A 65 7.78 -3.66 5.00
C ASN A 65 6.57 -2.90 4.46
N CYS A 66 5.68 -3.61 3.77
CA CYS A 66 4.40 -3.08 3.36
C CYS A 66 3.38 -3.35 4.47
N ILE A 67 3.06 -2.31 5.24
CA ILE A 67 2.22 -2.45 6.44
C ILE A 67 0.91 -1.67 6.24
N VAL A 68 -0.21 -2.35 6.44
CA VAL A 68 -1.55 -1.75 6.46
C VAL A 68 -2.13 -1.87 7.88
N HIS A 69 -2.39 -0.74 8.52
CA HIS A 69 -2.98 -0.71 9.85
C HIS A 69 -4.49 -0.99 9.79
N ILE A 70 -4.93 -1.98 10.55
CA ILE A 70 -6.36 -2.31 10.69
C ILE A 70 -6.94 -1.38 11.76
N ARG A 71 -7.87 -0.50 11.37
CA ARG A 71 -8.61 0.30 12.34
C ARG A 71 -9.82 -0.48 12.84
N LYS A 72 -9.87 -0.75 14.16
CA LYS A 72 -11.00 -1.42 14.82
C LYS A 72 -12.16 -0.48 15.16
N ASP A 73 -11.96 0.85 15.11
CA ASP A 73 -13.01 1.84 15.42
C ASP A 73 -13.43 2.63 14.16
N PRO A 74 -14.63 2.37 13.60
CA PRO A 74 -15.13 3.03 12.40
C PRO A 74 -15.72 4.44 12.65
N LEU A 75 -15.79 4.93 13.90
CA LEU A 75 -16.52 6.16 14.25
C LEU A 75 -15.73 7.46 14.03
N MET A 76 -14.43 7.38 13.70
CA MET A 76 -13.62 8.57 13.42
C MET A 76 -13.81 9.05 11.97
N ARG A 77 -14.87 9.83 11.73
CA ARG A 77 -15.00 10.63 10.50
C ARG A 77 -13.95 11.74 10.51
N VAL A 78 -13.02 11.71 9.54
CA VAL A 78 -12.18 12.87 9.25
C VAL A 78 -13.13 14.01 8.84
N ARG A 79 -13.33 15.00 9.72
CA ARG A 79 -14.02 16.23 9.34
C ARG A 79 -13.15 16.89 8.27
N ARG A 80 -13.67 16.99 7.03
CA ARG A 80 -13.14 17.98 6.08
C ARG A 80 -13.34 19.34 6.74
N ILE A 81 -12.23 20.01 7.05
CA ILE A 81 -12.19 21.42 7.42
C ILE A 81 -12.09 22.20 6.12
#